data_AF-A0A679F1I5-F1
#
_entry.id   AF-A0A679F1I5-F1
#
_cell.length_a   1.000
_cell.length_b   1.000
_cell.length_c   1.000
_cell.angle_alpha   90.00
_cell.angle_beta   90.00
_cell.angle_gamma   90.00
#
_symmetry.space_group_name_H-M   'P 1'
#
loop_
_entity.id
_entity.type
_entity.pdbx_description
1 polymer ?
#
loop_
_entity_poly.entity_id
_entity_poly.type
_entity_poly.pdbx_seq_one_letter_code
_entity_poly.pdbx_strand_id
1 'polypeptide(L)'
;MSKVQAIGGHAARPGGQTPPEDSARAIRGALLGRSLVLVGMMGSGKTSIGQRLAQRLGLPFKDADAEIVAAAAGMSIPDIFAKYGEAHFRDCERRVIARLLAGEPCVLATGGGAFMDEATRARVKERGVSLWFDAAHDVLLRRVRRKGDRPLLQTSDPAAVLRRLMDERYPVYRQADIAVLSRDVAHEVMVEETIAALLAFAHGAPESAATRGFDRFMTSRTPPAPVEPQTVEVGLGGRAYDIIIGAGLLEQAGEHLARIAPGAACAVVTDANVARLQLPVLRHSLEKAGIRTASIIVEPGEASKSFPVFQRVCEEILEARIERGDVVLALGGGVVGDLAGFAAASVRRGSRFVQVPTTLLAQVDSSVGGKTGINTPQGKNLVGAFYQPSLVLADVDALATLPLREFRAGYAEVVKYGLIDDAFFFEWLENNASAVFADRAARVEAISVSCRSKAKIVARDETEQGDRALLNLGHTFGHALERLVHYDSERLVHGEGVAIGLVSAFRFSARLGLCSLQDAERVGRHLTRVGLPTRIRDISGWRDDADAMLDAMFQDKKVEKGALTFILARGIGRSFVAKGIDVDQLRSFLKDEIARE
;
A
#
# COMPACT_ATOMS: atom_id res chain seq x y z
N MET A 1 -72.06 4.13 1.18
CA MET A 1 -70.69 4.72 1.14
C MET A 1 -69.97 4.23 2.39
N SER A 2 -68.78 3.65 2.42
CA SER A 2 -67.88 2.98 1.49
C SER A 2 -66.98 2.13 2.42
N LYS A 3 -66.54 0.97 1.93
CA LYS A 3 -65.85 -0.09 2.65
C LYS A 3 -64.49 0.33 3.21
N VAL A 4 -64.17 -0.22 4.38
CA VAL A 4 -62.82 -0.35 4.95
C VAL A 4 -61.93 -1.17 4.01
N GLN A 5 -60.80 -0.61 3.60
CA GLN A 5 -59.70 -1.33 2.97
C GLN A 5 -58.41 -1.04 3.74
N ALA A 6 -57.92 -2.06 4.44
CA ALA A 6 -56.61 -2.11 5.04
C ALA A 6 -55.56 -2.18 3.92
N ILE A 7 -54.63 -1.22 3.90
CA ILE A 7 -53.44 -1.28 3.05
C ILE A 7 -52.33 -1.85 3.92
N GLY A 8 -52.06 -3.14 3.75
CA GLY A 8 -50.92 -3.81 4.34
C GLY A 8 -49.62 -3.30 3.73
N GLY A 9 -48.83 -2.58 4.51
CA GLY A 9 -47.44 -2.29 4.18
C GLY A 9 -46.59 -3.55 4.27
N HIS A 10 -46.38 -4.22 3.14
CA HIS A 10 -45.28 -5.17 3.01
C HIS A 10 -43.97 -4.37 3.00
N ALA A 11 -43.30 -4.31 4.15
CA ALA A 11 -41.90 -3.94 4.20
C ALA A 11 -41.09 -5.02 3.47
N ALA A 12 -40.73 -4.73 2.22
CA ALA A 12 -39.76 -5.53 1.47
C ALA A 12 -38.44 -5.49 2.23
N ARG A 13 -37.99 -6.67 2.70
CA ARG A 13 -36.60 -6.87 3.15
C ARG A 13 -35.68 -6.58 1.94
N PRO A 14 -34.52 -5.94 2.12
CA PRO A 14 -33.57 -5.78 1.02
C PRO A 14 -32.98 -7.16 0.71
N GLY A 15 -33.52 -7.83 -0.30
CA GLY A 15 -32.90 -8.99 -0.92
C GLY A 15 -31.68 -8.52 -1.72
N GLY A 16 -30.58 -9.29 -1.63
CA GLY A 16 -29.37 -9.06 -2.41
C GLY A 16 -29.72 -8.89 -3.89
N GLN A 17 -29.36 -7.74 -4.45
CA GLN A 17 -29.64 -7.38 -5.84
C GLN A 17 -28.82 -8.27 -6.76
N THR A 18 -29.46 -9.20 -7.47
CA THR A 18 -28.90 -9.99 -8.58
C THR A 18 -27.99 -9.11 -9.45
N PRO A 19 -26.78 -9.54 -9.87
CA PRO A 19 -25.99 -8.70 -10.75
C PRO A 19 -26.81 -8.43 -12.02
N PRO A 20 -26.65 -7.26 -12.66
CA PRO A 20 -27.31 -6.99 -13.94
C PRO A 20 -27.09 -8.18 -14.88
N GLU A 21 -28.11 -8.63 -15.62
CA GLU A 21 -28.04 -9.85 -16.47
C GLU A 21 -26.81 -9.86 -17.38
N ASP A 22 -26.36 -8.68 -17.81
CA ASP A 22 -25.17 -8.47 -18.63
C ASP A 22 -23.87 -8.88 -17.92
N SER A 23 -23.75 -8.65 -16.61
CA SER A 23 -22.56 -9.05 -15.81
C SER A 23 -22.46 -10.57 -15.67
N ALA A 24 -23.58 -11.25 -15.38
CA ALA A 24 -23.59 -12.71 -15.29
C ALA A 24 -23.31 -13.36 -16.66
N ARG A 25 -23.83 -12.76 -17.74
CA ARG A 25 -23.54 -13.18 -19.12
C ARG A 25 -22.06 -12.98 -19.48
N ALA A 26 -21.47 -11.84 -19.14
CA ALA A 26 -20.05 -11.55 -19.37
C ALA A 26 -19.13 -12.54 -18.65
N ILE A 27 -19.39 -12.81 -17.36
CA ILE A 27 -18.62 -13.78 -16.58
C ILE A 27 -18.74 -15.19 -17.20
N ARG A 28 -19.96 -15.65 -17.50
CA ARG A 28 -20.15 -16.97 -18.13
C ARG A 28 -19.46 -17.05 -19.49
N GLY A 29 -19.48 -15.97 -20.28
CA GLY A 29 -18.75 -15.85 -21.53
C GLY A 29 -17.25 -16.03 -21.33
N ALA A 30 -16.65 -15.36 -20.34
CA ALA A 30 -15.22 -15.46 -20.03
C ALA A 30 -14.80 -16.82 -19.45
N LEU A 31 -15.71 -17.53 -18.79
CA LEU A 31 -15.46 -18.91 -18.38
C LEU A 31 -15.36 -19.86 -19.59
N LEU A 32 -15.86 -19.48 -20.78
CA LEU A 32 -15.79 -20.25 -22.02
C LEU A 32 -16.32 -21.68 -21.87
N GLY A 33 -17.42 -21.85 -21.11
CA GLY A 33 -17.97 -23.18 -20.81
C GLY A 33 -17.12 -24.02 -19.86
N ARG A 34 -16.24 -23.41 -19.07
CA ARG A 34 -15.48 -24.07 -17.98
C ARG A 34 -16.15 -23.84 -16.63
N SER A 35 -15.88 -24.73 -15.67
CA SER A 35 -16.36 -24.61 -14.29
C SER A 35 -15.57 -23.57 -13.50
N LEU A 36 -16.23 -22.86 -12.57
CA LEU A 36 -15.55 -22.02 -11.59
C LEU A 36 -15.19 -22.86 -10.35
N VAL A 37 -13.89 -23.01 -10.05
CA VAL A 37 -13.40 -23.90 -8.99
C VAL A 37 -12.93 -23.09 -7.79
N LEU A 38 -13.62 -23.21 -6.67
CA LEU A 38 -13.34 -22.46 -5.44
C LEU A 38 -12.32 -23.21 -4.59
N VAL A 39 -11.20 -22.54 -4.31
CA VAL A 39 -10.03 -23.02 -3.57
C VAL A 39 -9.87 -22.21 -2.27
N GLY A 40 -9.31 -22.81 -1.23
CA GLY A 40 -8.97 -22.09 0.01
C GLY A 40 -9.17 -22.93 1.27
N MET A 41 -8.78 -22.37 2.41
CA MET A 41 -8.82 -23.06 3.71
C MET A 41 -10.24 -23.37 4.18
N MET A 42 -10.36 -24.31 5.12
CA MET A 42 -11.61 -24.51 5.85
C MET A 42 -12.02 -23.20 6.56
N GLY A 43 -13.28 -22.78 6.42
CA GLY A 43 -13.76 -21.50 6.95
C GLY A 43 -13.52 -20.28 6.05
N SER A 44 -12.89 -20.43 4.88
CA SER A 44 -12.68 -19.32 3.93
C SER A 44 -13.94 -18.86 3.20
N GLY A 45 -15.04 -19.62 3.26
CA GLY A 45 -16.32 -19.24 2.65
C GLY A 45 -16.68 -19.98 1.36
N LYS A 46 -15.86 -20.93 0.87
CA LYS A 46 -16.10 -21.69 -0.37
C LYS A 46 -17.55 -22.16 -0.57
N THR A 47 -18.12 -22.88 0.40
CA THR A 47 -19.49 -23.38 0.28
C THR A 47 -20.53 -22.26 0.38
N SER A 48 -20.44 -21.40 1.39
CA SER A 48 -21.48 -20.38 1.65
C SER A 48 -21.51 -19.24 0.63
N ILE A 49 -20.35 -18.78 0.17
CA ILE A 49 -20.24 -17.78 -0.90
C ILE A 49 -20.47 -18.45 -2.25
N GLY A 50 -19.94 -19.67 -2.46
CA GLY A 50 -20.12 -20.42 -3.70
C GLY A 50 -21.57 -20.70 -4.07
N GLN A 51 -22.43 -21.05 -3.10
CA GLN A 51 -23.86 -21.23 -3.32
C GLN A 51 -24.54 -19.96 -3.84
N ARG A 52 -24.23 -18.81 -3.22
CA ARG A 52 -24.78 -17.51 -3.62
C ARG A 52 -24.27 -17.10 -4.98
N LEU A 53 -22.97 -17.29 -5.23
CA LEU A 53 -22.34 -17.02 -6.51
C LEU A 53 -22.94 -17.86 -7.63
N ALA A 54 -23.16 -19.16 -7.40
CA ALA A 54 -23.82 -20.05 -8.35
C ALA A 54 -25.22 -19.56 -8.73
N GLN A 55 -26.00 -19.12 -7.73
CA GLN A 55 -27.31 -18.50 -7.95
C GLN A 55 -27.20 -17.21 -8.79
N ARG A 56 -26.27 -16.32 -8.46
CA ARG A 56 -26.04 -15.07 -9.22
C ARG A 56 -25.58 -15.33 -10.66
N LEU A 57 -24.81 -16.39 -10.88
CA LEU A 57 -24.28 -16.78 -12.19
C LEU A 57 -25.22 -17.70 -12.97
N GLY A 58 -26.32 -18.18 -12.40
CA GLY A 58 -27.21 -19.15 -13.04
C GLY A 58 -26.51 -20.48 -13.37
N LEU A 59 -25.55 -20.90 -12.55
CA LEU A 59 -24.82 -22.17 -12.68
C LEU A 59 -25.19 -23.11 -11.53
N PRO A 60 -25.12 -24.44 -11.72
CA PRO A 60 -25.28 -25.37 -10.62
C PRO A 60 -24.12 -25.23 -9.61
N PHE A 61 -24.44 -25.33 -8.32
CA PHE A 61 -23.43 -25.43 -7.27
C PHE A 61 -23.13 -26.89 -6.94
N LYS A 62 -21.85 -27.24 -6.85
CA LYS A 62 -21.38 -28.57 -6.47
C LYS A 62 -20.35 -28.45 -5.34
N ASP A 63 -20.45 -29.30 -4.33
CA ASP A 63 -19.47 -29.39 -3.25
C ASP A 63 -18.80 -30.77 -3.29
N ALA A 64 -17.49 -30.80 -3.51
CA ALA A 64 -16.75 -32.05 -3.69
C ALA A 64 -16.81 -32.93 -2.43
N ASP A 65 -16.80 -32.34 -1.23
CA ASP A 65 -16.88 -33.11 0.02
C ASP A 65 -18.24 -33.82 0.12
N ALA A 66 -19.32 -33.15 -0.29
CA ALA A 66 -20.67 -33.74 -0.29
C ALA A 66 -20.82 -34.86 -1.33
N GLU A 67 -20.23 -34.69 -2.51
CA GLU A 67 -20.24 -35.70 -3.58
C GLU A 67 -19.43 -36.96 -3.21
N ILE A 68 -18.33 -36.80 -2.46
CA ILE A 68 -17.56 -37.93 -1.90
C ILE A 68 -18.41 -38.70 -0.88
N VAL A 69 -19.06 -38.00 0.05
CA VAL A 69 -19.94 -38.63 1.06
C VAL A 69 -21.11 -39.36 0.39
N ALA A 70 -21.73 -38.77 -0.64
CA ALA A 70 -22.79 -39.40 -1.40
C ALA A 70 -22.30 -40.68 -2.12
N ALA A 71 -21.12 -40.64 -2.74
CA ALA A 71 -20.51 -41.80 -3.39
C ALA A 71 -20.12 -42.91 -2.40
N ALA A 72 -19.85 -42.55 -1.15
CA ALA A 72 -19.52 -43.46 -0.05
C ALA A 72 -20.77 -43.95 0.73
N ALA A 73 -21.96 -43.94 0.11
CA ALA A 73 -23.23 -44.36 0.71
C ALA A 73 -23.57 -43.61 2.02
N GLY A 74 -23.21 -42.33 2.11
CA GLY A 74 -23.48 -41.48 3.27
C GLY A 74 -22.46 -41.58 4.40
N MET A 75 -21.36 -42.34 4.21
CA MET A 75 -20.28 -42.42 5.19
C MET A 75 -19.59 -41.07 5.35
N SER A 76 -19.38 -40.64 6.61
CA SER A 76 -18.73 -39.35 6.89
C SER A 76 -17.25 -39.39 6.48
N ILE A 77 -16.68 -38.23 6.13
CA ILE A 77 -15.24 -38.12 5.83
C ILE A 77 -14.35 -38.69 6.96
N PRO A 78 -14.58 -38.39 8.26
CA PRO A 78 -13.83 -39.03 9.35
C PRO A 78 -13.88 -40.56 9.30
N ASP A 79 -15.05 -41.15 9.02
CA ASP A 79 -15.22 -42.61 8.95
C ASP A 79 -14.49 -43.21 7.73
N ILE A 80 -14.48 -42.48 6.59
CA ILE A 80 -13.72 -42.88 5.40
C ILE A 80 -12.21 -42.91 5.72
N PHE A 81 -11.70 -41.89 6.42
CA PHE A 81 -10.30 -41.85 6.86
C PHE A 81 -9.97 -42.99 7.81
N ALA A 82 -10.84 -43.26 8.80
CA ALA A 82 -10.64 -44.33 9.77
C ALA A 82 -10.67 -45.72 9.13
N LYS A 83 -11.55 -45.95 8.15
CA LYS A 83 -11.78 -47.25 7.54
C LYS A 83 -10.84 -47.57 6.37
N TYR A 84 -10.51 -46.57 5.54
CA TYR A 84 -9.79 -46.78 4.28
C TYR A 84 -8.50 -45.95 4.16
N GLY A 85 -8.23 -45.05 5.10
CA GLY A 85 -7.03 -44.23 5.15
C GLY A 85 -7.09 -42.98 4.25
N GLU A 86 -6.16 -42.04 4.50
CA GLU A 86 -6.10 -40.76 3.77
C GLU A 86 -5.78 -40.94 2.28
N ALA A 87 -4.89 -41.87 1.91
CA ALA A 87 -4.52 -42.09 0.52
C ALA A 87 -5.73 -42.48 -0.35
N HIS A 88 -6.61 -43.33 0.19
CA HIS A 88 -7.86 -43.70 -0.46
C HIS A 88 -8.79 -42.48 -0.60
N PHE A 89 -8.93 -41.68 0.45
CA PHE A 89 -9.73 -40.45 0.40
C PHE A 89 -9.22 -39.48 -0.67
N ARG A 90 -7.89 -39.27 -0.78
CA ARG A 90 -7.29 -38.37 -1.78
C ARG A 90 -7.52 -38.85 -3.21
N ASP A 91 -7.44 -40.16 -3.44
CA ASP A 91 -7.77 -40.74 -4.75
C ASP A 91 -9.26 -40.57 -5.09
N CYS A 92 -10.16 -40.79 -4.13
CA CYS A 92 -11.58 -40.50 -4.28
C CYS A 92 -11.85 -39.01 -4.55
N GLU A 93 -11.20 -38.09 -3.82
CA GLU A 93 -11.29 -36.64 -4.00
C GLU A 93 -10.87 -36.24 -5.43
N ARG A 94 -9.75 -36.77 -5.91
CA ARG A 94 -9.26 -36.55 -7.28
C ARG A 94 -10.26 -37.05 -8.34
N ARG A 95 -10.80 -38.25 -8.19
CA ARG A 95 -11.78 -38.84 -9.13
C ARG A 95 -13.09 -38.06 -9.16
N VAL A 96 -13.60 -37.66 -8.00
CA VAL A 96 -14.84 -36.87 -7.89
C VAL A 96 -14.68 -35.51 -8.55
N ILE A 97 -13.58 -34.80 -8.29
CA ILE A 97 -13.31 -33.50 -8.92
C ILE A 97 -13.16 -33.66 -10.43
N ALA A 98 -12.43 -34.67 -10.90
CA ALA A 98 -12.29 -34.94 -12.34
C ALA A 98 -13.64 -35.22 -13.01
N ARG A 99 -14.52 -36.02 -12.38
CA ARG A 99 -15.87 -36.30 -12.87
C ARG A 99 -16.72 -35.03 -12.95
N LEU A 100 -16.69 -34.19 -11.92
CA LEU A 100 -17.47 -32.94 -11.87
C LEU A 100 -16.98 -31.92 -12.92
N LEU A 101 -15.66 -31.84 -13.15
CA LEU A 101 -15.07 -30.97 -14.17
C LEU A 101 -15.30 -31.48 -15.61
N ALA A 102 -15.59 -32.77 -15.79
CA ALA A 102 -15.94 -33.35 -17.09
C ALA A 102 -17.42 -33.17 -17.45
N GLY A 103 -18.27 -32.82 -16.48
CA GLY A 103 -19.70 -32.58 -16.67
C GLY A 103 -20.02 -31.15 -17.14
N GLU A 104 -21.28 -30.75 -16.93
CA GLU A 104 -21.72 -29.38 -17.23
C GLU A 104 -21.00 -28.33 -16.36
N PRO A 105 -20.79 -27.10 -16.87
CA PRO A 105 -20.12 -26.04 -16.13
C PRO A 105 -20.84 -25.73 -14.82
N CYS A 106 -20.10 -25.71 -13.72
CA CYS A 106 -20.65 -25.50 -12.38
C CYS A 106 -19.75 -24.56 -11.55
N VAL A 107 -20.28 -24.10 -10.42
CA VAL A 107 -19.46 -23.54 -9.34
C VAL A 107 -19.11 -24.68 -8.39
N LEU A 108 -17.84 -25.09 -8.38
CA LEU A 108 -17.34 -26.24 -7.64
C LEU A 108 -16.58 -25.79 -6.39
N ALA A 109 -17.10 -26.06 -5.20
CA ALA A 109 -16.36 -25.95 -3.95
C ALA A 109 -15.50 -27.19 -3.73
N THR A 110 -14.20 -26.99 -3.48
CA THR A 110 -13.24 -28.07 -3.24
C THR A 110 -12.93 -28.27 -1.76
N GLY A 111 -12.51 -29.49 -1.38
CA GLY A 111 -11.93 -29.76 -0.07
C GLY A 111 -10.62 -29.00 0.13
N GLY A 112 -10.26 -28.70 1.37
CA GLY A 112 -9.05 -27.92 1.67
C GLY A 112 -7.74 -28.60 1.23
N GLY A 113 -7.71 -29.92 1.01
CA GLY A 113 -6.52 -30.60 0.50
C GLY A 113 -6.48 -30.75 -1.02
N ALA A 114 -7.63 -30.66 -1.69
CA ALA A 114 -7.78 -30.99 -3.11
C ALA A 114 -6.76 -30.29 -4.03
N PHE A 115 -6.57 -28.97 -3.84
CA PHE A 115 -5.69 -28.18 -4.72
C PHE A 115 -4.19 -28.42 -4.46
N MET A 116 -3.83 -29.18 -3.43
CA MET A 116 -2.44 -29.59 -3.16
C MET A 116 -1.96 -30.69 -4.09
N ASP A 117 -2.90 -31.47 -4.64
CA ASP A 117 -2.61 -32.52 -5.60
C ASP A 117 -2.35 -31.94 -7.01
N GLU A 118 -1.20 -32.27 -7.58
CA GLU A 118 -0.76 -31.72 -8.88
C GLU A 118 -1.67 -32.13 -10.04
N ALA A 119 -2.13 -33.38 -10.06
CA ALA A 119 -3.05 -33.88 -11.07
C ALA A 119 -4.39 -33.12 -11.02
N THR A 120 -4.88 -32.84 -9.81
CA THR A 120 -6.09 -32.03 -9.59
C THR A 120 -5.90 -30.60 -10.12
N ARG A 121 -4.77 -29.94 -9.83
CA ARG A 121 -4.46 -28.60 -10.39
C ARG A 121 -4.40 -28.62 -11.91
N ALA A 122 -3.76 -29.61 -12.52
CA ALA A 122 -3.67 -29.76 -13.97
C ALA A 122 -5.07 -29.86 -14.61
N ARG A 123 -5.97 -30.64 -14.00
CA ARG A 123 -7.37 -30.77 -14.45
C ARG A 123 -8.17 -29.48 -14.28
N VAL A 124 -7.99 -28.78 -13.16
CA VAL A 124 -8.62 -27.47 -12.95
C VAL A 124 -8.15 -26.47 -13.99
N LYS A 125 -6.86 -26.44 -14.33
CA LYS A 125 -6.33 -25.57 -15.38
C LYS A 125 -6.90 -25.89 -16.77
N GLU A 126 -7.13 -27.17 -17.06
CA GLU A 126 -7.68 -27.63 -18.34
C GLU A 126 -9.20 -27.32 -18.46
N ARG A 127 -9.97 -27.54 -17.39
CA ARG A 127 -11.45 -27.61 -17.44
C ARG A 127 -12.16 -26.58 -16.57
N GLY A 128 -11.41 -25.72 -15.89
CA GLY A 128 -11.92 -24.75 -14.95
C GLY A 128 -11.21 -23.40 -15.00
N VAL A 129 -11.74 -22.48 -14.20
CA VAL A 129 -11.06 -21.27 -13.73
C VAL A 129 -11.04 -21.34 -12.21
N SER A 130 -9.86 -21.27 -11.62
CA SER A 130 -9.66 -21.39 -10.18
C SER A 130 -9.75 -20.04 -9.47
N LEU A 131 -10.54 -19.99 -8.39
CA LEU A 131 -10.69 -18.81 -7.54
C LEU A 131 -10.33 -19.17 -6.10
N TRP A 132 -9.28 -18.54 -5.59
CA TRP A 132 -8.82 -18.73 -4.23
C TRP A 132 -9.46 -17.69 -3.29
N PHE A 133 -10.18 -18.17 -2.26
CA PHE A 133 -10.54 -17.36 -1.10
C PHE A 133 -9.37 -17.30 -0.12
N ASP A 134 -8.63 -16.22 -0.18
CA ASP A 134 -7.50 -15.91 0.70
C ASP A 134 -8.01 -15.34 2.02
N ALA A 135 -7.82 -16.04 3.13
CA ALA A 135 -8.34 -15.63 4.43
C ALA A 135 -7.21 -15.52 5.44
N ALA A 136 -7.25 -14.50 6.29
CA ALA A 136 -6.28 -14.36 7.38
C ALA A 136 -6.49 -15.43 8.47
N HIS A 137 -5.41 -15.79 9.18
CA HIS A 137 -5.40 -16.83 10.23
C HIS A 137 -6.45 -16.57 11.31
N ASP A 138 -6.59 -15.33 11.75
CA ASP A 138 -7.53 -14.90 12.80
C ASP A 138 -9.00 -15.02 12.35
N VAL A 139 -9.28 -14.71 11.08
CA VAL A 139 -10.62 -14.85 10.47
C VAL A 139 -11.00 -16.33 10.40
N LEU A 140 -10.09 -17.17 9.91
CA LEU A 140 -10.28 -18.61 9.82
C LEU A 140 -10.47 -19.23 11.22
N LEU A 141 -9.61 -18.87 12.18
CA LEU A 141 -9.67 -19.38 13.54
C LEU A 141 -11.02 -19.05 14.21
N ARG A 142 -11.51 -17.81 14.06
CA ARG A 142 -12.83 -17.40 14.57
C ARG A 142 -13.97 -18.20 13.92
N ARG A 143 -13.92 -18.40 12.61
CA ARG A 143 -14.98 -19.10 11.86
C ARG A 143 -15.01 -20.59 12.13
N VAL A 144 -13.85 -21.21 12.29
CA VAL A 144 -13.75 -22.64 12.52
C VAL A 144 -14.10 -23.00 13.97
N ARG A 145 -13.73 -22.18 14.96
CA ARG A 145 -14.15 -22.38 16.37
C ARG A 145 -15.67 -22.36 16.56
N ARG A 146 -16.43 -21.70 15.67
CA ARG A 146 -17.90 -21.68 15.71
C ARG A 146 -18.57 -22.95 15.19
N LYS A 147 -17.86 -23.83 14.46
CA LYS A 147 -18.39 -25.07 13.89
C LYS A 147 -17.65 -26.27 14.51
N GLY A 148 -18.24 -26.91 15.51
CA GLY A 148 -17.64 -27.99 16.32
C GLY A 148 -17.35 -29.33 15.63
N ASP A 149 -17.44 -29.42 14.30
CA ASP A 149 -17.52 -30.68 13.53
C ASP A 149 -16.29 -30.99 12.65
N ARG A 150 -15.08 -30.56 13.04
CA ARG A 150 -13.87 -30.72 12.19
C ARG A 150 -12.77 -31.56 12.87
N PRO A 151 -12.56 -32.83 12.45
CA PRO A 151 -11.60 -33.76 13.08
C PRO A 151 -10.16 -33.25 13.14
N LEU A 152 -9.68 -32.56 12.09
CA LEU A 152 -8.31 -32.02 12.00
C LEU A 152 -8.00 -30.91 13.02
N LEU A 153 -9.01 -30.38 13.71
CA LEU A 153 -8.87 -29.29 14.68
C LEU A 153 -9.38 -29.67 16.07
N GLN A 154 -9.64 -30.96 16.31
CA GLN A 154 -9.87 -31.52 17.65
C GLN A 154 -8.51 -31.81 18.31
N THR A 155 -7.68 -30.78 18.45
CA THR A 155 -6.36 -30.85 19.09
C THR A 155 -6.28 -29.85 20.23
N SER A 156 -5.27 -29.98 21.09
CA SER A 156 -5.03 -29.04 22.19
C SER A 156 -4.71 -27.61 21.71
N ASP A 157 -4.24 -27.44 20.46
CA ASP A 157 -3.99 -26.13 19.85
C ASP A 157 -4.43 -26.05 18.37
N PRO A 158 -5.73 -25.78 18.12
CA PRO A 158 -6.26 -25.59 16.78
C PRO A 158 -5.64 -24.40 16.02
N ALA A 159 -5.08 -23.42 16.73
CA ALA A 159 -4.48 -22.24 16.11
C ALA A 159 -3.13 -22.59 15.46
N ALA A 160 -2.30 -23.37 16.15
CA ALA A 160 -1.03 -23.85 15.61
C ALA A 160 -1.22 -24.79 14.42
N VAL A 161 -2.17 -25.74 14.49
CA VAL A 161 -2.48 -26.65 13.37
C VAL A 161 -2.94 -25.88 12.14
N LEU A 162 -3.85 -24.92 12.32
CA LEU A 162 -4.32 -24.09 11.22
C LEU A 162 -3.19 -23.28 10.58
N ARG A 163 -2.26 -22.74 11.39
CA ARG A 163 -1.09 -22.00 10.90
C ARG A 163 -0.18 -22.88 10.06
N ARG A 164 0.19 -24.07 10.57
CA ARG A 164 1.00 -25.05 9.82
C ARG A 164 0.38 -25.41 8.47
N LEU A 165 -0.94 -25.64 8.45
CA LEU A 165 -1.66 -25.93 7.20
C LEU A 165 -1.67 -24.73 6.25
N MET A 166 -1.75 -23.49 6.75
CA MET A 166 -1.66 -22.29 5.90
C MET A 166 -0.25 -22.17 5.30
N ASP A 167 0.80 -22.35 6.09
CA ASP A 167 2.19 -22.27 5.63
C ASP A 167 2.48 -23.27 4.51
N GLU A 168 1.93 -24.49 4.62
CA GLU A 168 2.03 -25.52 3.60
C GLU A 168 1.20 -25.22 2.34
N ARG A 169 -0.05 -24.74 2.52
CA ARG A 169 -1.04 -24.70 1.43
C ARG A 169 -1.09 -23.38 0.68
N TYR A 170 -0.78 -22.25 1.32
CA TYR A 170 -0.90 -20.92 0.71
C TYR A 170 0.03 -20.74 -0.49
N PRO A 171 1.29 -21.22 -0.48
CA PRO A 171 2.15 -21.19 -1.67
C PRO A 171 1.52 -21.89 -2.88
N VAL A 172 0.74 -22.96 -2.64
CA VAL A 172 0.09 -23.74 -3.70
C VAL A 172 -1.25 -23.12 -4.10
N TYR A 173 -2.11 -22.74 -3.16
CA TYR A 173 -3.37 -22.04 -3.45
C TYR A 173 -3.15 -20.75 -4.21
N ARG A 174 -2.03 -20.06 -3.94
CA ARG A 174 -1.62 -18.87 -4.64
C ARG A 174 -1.70 -19.12 -6.13
N GLN A 175 -1.34 -20.29 -6.66
CA GLN A 175 -1.35 -20.64 -8.09
C GLN A 175 -2.71 -20.53 -8.80
N ALA A 176 -3.81 -20.27 -8.08
CA ALA A 176 -5.13 -20.05 -8.67
C ALA A 176 -5.16 -18.85 -9.65
N ASP A 177 -6.13 -18.86 -10.58
CA ASP A 177 -6.29 -17.85 -11.62
C ASP A 177 -6.78 -16.51 -11.05
N ILE A 178 -7.63 -16.57 -10.01
CA ILE A 178 -8.24 -15.42 -9.34
C ILE A 178 -8.03 -15.57 -7.82
N ALA A 179 -7.82 -14.46 -7.12
CA ALA A 179 -7.77 -14.43 -5.65
C ALA A 179 -8.73 -13.36 -5.11
N VAL A 180 -9.46 -13.71 -4.05
CA VAL A 180 -10.40 -12.81 -3.35
C VAL A 180 -10.12 -12.88 -1.85
N LEU A 181 -9.89 -11.73 -1.23
CA LEU A 181 -9.61 -11.64 0.21
C LEU A 181 -10.90 -11.90 1.01
N SER A 182 -11.00 -13.06 1.64
CA SER A 182 -12.09 -13.44 2.53
C SER A 182 -11.95 -12.80 3.90
N ARG A 183 -12.75 -11.77 4.14
CA ARG A 183 -12.78 -10.97 5.38
C ARG A 183 -14.04 -11.24 6.18
N ASP A 184 -14.05 -10.82 7.44
CA ASP A 184 -15.20 -10.91 8.33
C ASP A 184 -16.25 -9.81 8.04
N VAL A 185 -16.86 -9.90 6.85
CA VAL A 185 -17.93 -9.02 6.37
C VAL A 185 -19.17 -9.84 6.02
N ALA A 186 -20.30 -9.17 5.76
CA ALA A 186 -21.52 -9.84 5.33
C ALA A 186 -21.26 -10.66 4.05
N HIS A 187 -21.88 -11.86 3.96
CA HIS A 187 -21.70 -12.73 2.79
C HIS A 187 -22.03 -12.05 1.47
N GLU A 188 -22.98 -11.10 1.46
CA GLU A 188 -23.35 -10.35 0.27
C GLU A 188 -22.20 -9.48 -0.25
N VAL A 189 -21.48 -8.81 0.65
CA VAL A 189 -20.30 -8.02 0.30
C VAL A 189 -19.22 -8.91 -0.32
N MET A 190 -18.99 -10.09 0.25
CA MET A 190 -18.05 -11.07 -0.32
C MET A 190 -18.48 -11.56 -1.72
N VAL A 191 -19.78 -11.71 -1.96
CA VAL A 191 -20.32 -12.11 -3.28
C VAL A 191 -20.07 -11.02 -4.30
N GLU A 192 -20.37 -9.76 -3.96
CA GLU A 192 -20.14 -8.62 -4.86
C GLU A 192 -18.65 -8.42 -5.18
N GLU A 193 -17.77 -8.53 -4.18
CA GLU A 193 -16.31 -8.50 -4.38
C GLU A 193 -15.84 -9.65 -5.30
N THR A 194 -16.43 -10.83 -5.16
CA THR A 194 -16.12 -11.99 -6.01
C THR A 194 -16.60 -11.78 -7.45
N ILE A 195 -17.78 -11.19 -7.63
CA ILE A 195 -18.32 -10.83 -8.96
C ILE A 195 -17.44 -9.77 -9.62
N ALA A 196 -17.02 -8.76 -8.89
CA ALA A 196 -16.10 -7.73 -9.39
C ALA A 196 -14.77 -8.34 -9.86
N ALA A 197 -14.19 -9.26 -9.08
CA ALA A 197 -12.96 -9.97 -9.46
C ALA A 197 -13.15 -10.82 -10.72
N LEU A 198 -14.30 -11.49 -10.87
CA LEU A 198 -14.65 -12.27 -12.05
C LEU A 198 -14.88 -11.40 -13.30
N LEU A 199 -15.48 -10.22 -13.14
CA LEU A 199 -15.62 -9.25 -14.23
C LEU A 199 -14.27 -8.70 -14.66
N ALA A 200 -13.40 -8.33 -13.72
CA ALA A 200 -12.04 -7.90 -14.03
C ALA A 200 -11.28 -8.97 -14.84
N PHE A 201 -11.42 -10.24 -14.43
CA PHE A 201 -10.89 -11.38 -15.19
C PHE A 201 -11.52 -11.51 -16.58
N ALA A 202 -12.82 -11.28 -16.71
CA ALA A 202 -13.58 -11.39 -17.96
C ALA A 202 -13.24 -10.29 -19.00
N HIS A 203 -13.00 -9.06 -18.54
CA HIS A 203 -12.80 -7.91 -19.41
C HIS A 203 -11.37 -7.75 -19.94
N GLY A 204 -10.44 -8.63 -19.54
CA GLY A 204 -9.05 -8.56 -19.97
C GLY A 204 -8.39 -7.21 -19.66
N ALA A 205 -8.88 -6.49 -18.63
CA ALA A 205 -8.37 -5.19 -18.26
C ALA A 205 -6.84 -5.28 -18.03
N PRO A 206 -6.04 -4.34 -18.57
CA PRO A 206 -4.60 -4.41 -18.52
C PRO A 206 -4.10 -3.98 -17.13
N GLU A 207 -4.35 -4.78 -16.11
CA GLU A 207 -3.38 -4.88 -15.02
C GLU A 207 -2.33 -5.89 -15.47
N SER A 208 -1.14 -5.37 -15.79
CA SER A 208 -0.05 -6.13 -16.37
C SER A 208 0.21 -7.42 -15.59
N ALA A 209 0.58 -8.50 -16.28
CA ALA A 209 1.01 -9.75 -15.65
C ALA A 209 2.17 -9.56 -14.63
N ALA A 210 2.88 -8.42 -14.66
CA ALA A 210 3.90 -8.06 -13.69
C ALA A 210 3.33 -7.64 -12.33
N THR A 211 2.17 -6.98 -12.29
CA THR A 211 1.49 -6.56 -11.04
C THR A 211 0.83 -7.75 -10.34
N ARG A 212 0.38 -8.76 -11.11
CA ARG A 212 -0.21 -10.02 -10.62
C ARG A 212 0.73 -10.85 -9.73
N GLY A 213 2.05 -10.71 -9.90
CA GLY A 213 3.04 -11.35 -9.02
C GLY A 213 3.24 -10.58 -7.72
N PHE A 214 3.13 -9.25 -7.73
CA PHE A 214 3.52 -8.40 -6.62
C PHE A 214 2.47 -8.32 -5.51
N ASP A 215 1.20 -8.09 -5.88
CA ASP A 215 0.10 -7.99 -4.91
C ASP A 215 -0.25 -9.35 -4.28
N ARG A 216 0.04 -10.47 -4.97
CA ARG A 216 -0.20 -11.85 -4.48
C ARG A 216 0.75 -12.29 -3.36
N PHE A 217 1.87 -11.59 -3.14
CA PHE A 217 2.82 -11.86 -2.06
C PHE A 217 2.49 -11.10 -0.77
N MET A 218 1.66 -10.05 -0.81
CA MET A 218 1.41 -9.18 0.35
C MET A 218 0.49 -9.77 1.43
N THR A 219 -0.14 -10.92 1.19
CA THR A 219 -1.17 -11.47 2.09
C THR A 219 -0.68 -12.56 3.04
N SER A 220 0.60 -12.98 3.00
CA SER A 220 1.15 -13.83 4.06
C SER A 220 1.54 -12.98 5.28
N ARG A 221 0.56 -12.69 6.14
CA ARG A 221 0.82 -12.14 7.47
C ARG A 221 1.18 -13.27 8.45
N THR A 222 2.43 -13.66 8.44
CA THR A 222 3.06 -14.27 9.63
C THR A 222 3.06 -13.21 10.73
N PRO A 223 2.74 -13.51 12.02
CA PRO A 223 3.02 -12.55 13.08
C PRO A 223 4.52 -12.24 13.02
N PRO A 224 4.94 -10.97 12.86
CA PRO A 224 6.31 -10.72 12.47
C PRO A 224 7.23 -11.05 13.65
N ALA A 225 8.37 -11.66 13.34
CA ALA A 225 9.45 -11.80 14.31
C ALA A 225 9.81 -10.41 14.88
N PRO A 226 10.36 -10.36 16.11
CA PRO A 226 10.95 -9.13 16.62
C PRO A 226 11.96 -8.59 15.59
N VAL A 227 11.83 -7.32 15.22
CA VAL A 227 12.82 -6.65 14.36
C VAL A 227 13.59 -5.69 15.22
N GLU A 228 14.91 -5.85 15.26
CA GLU A 228 15.78 -4.91 15.98
C GLU A 228 15.68 -3.53 15.32
N PRO A 229 15.48 -2.46 16.10
CA PRO A 229 15.44 -1.12 15.55
C PRO A 229 16.82 -0.70 15.04
N GLN A 230 16.85 -0.11 13.83
CA GLN A 230 18.04 0.55 13.31
C GLN A 230 18.02 2.04 13.71
N THR A 231 19.20 2.60 13.99
CA THR A 231 19.37 4.04 14.24
C THR A 231 20.22 4.65 13.15
N VAL A 232 19.77 5.77 12.59
CA VAL A 232 20.50 6.58 11.61
C VAL A 232 20.70 7.97 12.20
N GLU A 233 21.95 8.34 12.43
CA GLU A 233 22.30 9.70 12.88
C GLU A 233 22.31 10.66 11.69
N VAL A 234 21.69 11.83 11.87
CA VAL A 234 21.80 12.95 10.93
C VAL A 234 22.84 13.94 11.47
N GLY A 235 24.08 13.83 10.97
CA GLY A 235 25.22 14.62 11.44
C GLY A 235 25.15 16.10 11.02
N LEU A 236 24.65 16.97 11.91
CA LEU A 236 24.57 18.42 11.74
C LEU A 236 25.29 19.20 12.85
N GLY A 237 26.39 18.62 13.37
CA GLY A 237 27.14 19.17 14.50
C GLY A 237 26.30 19.23 15.77
N GLY A 238 26.23 20.38 16.45
CA GLY A 238 25.44 20.56 17.67
C GLY A 238 23.91 20.41 17.50
N ARG A 239 23.42 20.18 16.28
CA ARG A 239 22.01 19.93 15.94
C ARG A 239 21.78 18.49 15.44
N ALA A 240 22.74 17.59 15.66
CA ALA A 240 22.59 16.19 15.30
C ALA A 240 21.39 15.57 16.02
N TYR A 241 20.73 14.65 15.33
CA TYR A 241 19.57 13.93 15.86
C TYR A 241 19.50 12.52 15.27
N ASP A 242 18.84 11.64 16.00
CA ASP A 242 18.65 10.25 15.60
C ASP A 242 17.32 10.05 14.87
N ILE A 243 17.36 9.17 13.87
CA ILE A 243 16.19 8.55 13.27
C ILE A 243 16.20 7.10 13.72
N ILE A 244 15.20 6.73 14.54
CA ILE A 244 15.03 5.36 15.03
C ILE A 244 13.95 4.69 14.20
N ILE A 245 14.29 3.55 13.59
CA ILE A 245 13.50 2.87 12.57
C ILE A 245 13.28 1.45 13.03
N GLY A 246 12.03 1.06 13.26
CA GLY A 246 11.74 -0.22 13.89
C GLY A 246 10.24 -0.46 14.06
N ALA A 247 9.88 -1.56 14.71
CA ALA A 247 8.50 -1.92 14.99
C ALA A 247 8.14 -1.59 16.44
N GLY A 248 6.89 -1.18 16.69
CA GLY A 248 6.39 -0.90 18.04
C GLY A 248 7.05 0.30 18.72
N LEU A 249 7.57 1.26 17.93
CA LEU A 249 8.18 2.48 18.45
C LEU A 249 7.14 3.46 19.02
N LEU A 250 5.89 3.42 18.56
CA LEU A 250 4.79 4.20 19.15
C LEU A 250 4.54 3.82 20.61
N GLU A 251 4.64 2.52 20.94
CA GLU A 251 4.49 2.02 22.31
C GLU A 251 5.67 2.43 23.22
N GLN A 252 6.83 2.71 22.62
CA GLN A 252 8.06 3.10 23.30
C GLN A 252 8.30 4.62 23.26
N ALA A 253 7.45 5.39 22.58
CA ALA A 253 7.67 6.81 22.33
C ALA A 253 7.88 7.62 23.62
N GLY A 254 7.14 7.34 24.69
CA GLY A 254 7.32 8.00 25.99
C GLY A 254 8.72 7.79 26.58
N GLU A 255 9.28 6.58 26.45
CA GLU A 255 10.63 6.25 26.93
C GLU A 255 11.72 6.94 26.10
N HIS A 256 11.48 7.09 24.79
CA HIS A 256 12.36 7.87 23.91
C HIS A 256 12.31 9.37 24.22
N LEU A 257 11.11 9.94 24.40
CA LEU A 257 10.94 11.36 24.71
C LEU A 257 11.51 11.72 26.08
N ALA A 258 11.28 10.90 27.10
CA ALA A 258 11.81 11.13 28.44
C ALA A 258 13.34 11.14 28.49
N ARG A 259 14.03 10.44 27.57
CA ARG A 259 15.48 10.47 27.44
C ARG A 259 16.01 11.77 26.84
N ILE A 260 15.37 12.28 25.80
CA ILE A 260 15.84 13.49 25.09
C ILE A 260 15.34 14.80 25.72
N ALA A 261 14.25 14.73 26.49
CA ALA A 261 13.63 15.86 27.16
C ALA A 261 13.02 15.44 28.52
N PRO A 262 13.87 15.16 29.53
CA PRO A 262 13.39 14.75 30.86
C PRO A 262 12.45 15.79 31.48
N GLY A 263 11.28 15.35 31.94
CA GLY A 263 10.28 16.21 32.60
C GLY A 263 9.49 17.15 31.67
N ALA A 264 9.74 17.10 30.36
CA ALA A 264 9.02 17.91 29.38
C ALA A 264 7.56 17.46 29.23
N ALA A 265 6.67 18.42 28.99
CA ALA A 265 5.34 18.16 28.44
C ALA A 265 5.42 18.01 26.90
N CYS A 266 4.32 17.53 26.31
CA CYS A 266 4.24 17.27 24.88
C CYS A 266 2.92 17.77 24.27
N ALA A 267 2.98 18.64 23.26
CA ALA A 267 1.87 18.88 22.35
C ALA A 267 1.98 17.94 21.15
N VAL A 268 1.00 17.06 20.97
CA VAL A 268 0.89 16.16 19.83
C VAL A 268 0.00 16.82 18.77
N VAL A 269 0.57 17.11 17.61
CA VAL A 269 -0.16 17.59 16.43
C VAL A 269 -0.38 16.41 15.48
N THR A 270 -1.63 16.16 15.07
CA THR A 270 -2.01 15.03 14.20
C THR A 270 -3.22 15.41 13.34
N ASP A 271 -3.46 14.69 12.24
CA ASP A 271 -4.74 14.74 11.53
C ASP A 271 -5.78 13.79 12.13
N ALA A 272 -7.05 13.98 11.79
CA ALA A 272 -8.18 13.19 12.31
C ALA A 272 -8.14 11.70 11.98
N ASN A 273 -7.59 11.30 10.81
CA ASN A 273 -7.48 9.88 10.44
C ASN A 273 -6.43 9.18 11.30
N VAL A 274 -5.26 9.80 11.45
CA VAL A 274 -4.16 9.28 12.25
C VAL A 274 -4.51 9.36 13.75
N ALA A 275 -5.23 10.39 14.18
CA ALA A 275 -5.72 10.50 15.56
C ALA A 275 -6.59 9.31 15.95
N ARG A 276 -7.49 8.86 15.06
CA ARG A 276 -8.34 7.70 15.33
C ARG A 276 -7.55 6.40 15.43
N LEU A 277 -6.48 6.24 14.62
CA LEU A 277 -5.79 4.97 14.43
C LEU A 277 -4.57 4.79 15.36
N GLN A 278 -3.81 5.85 15.60
CA GLN A 278 -2.46 5.76 16.18
C GLN A 278 -2.30 6.58 17.47
N LEU A 279 -3.04 7.68 17.64
CA LEU A 279 -2.93 8.53 18.84
C LEU A 279 -3.21 7.79 20.16
N PRO A 280 -4.15 6.82 20.27
CA PRO A 280 -4.37 6.09 21.52
C PRO A 280 -3.11 5.35 22.00
N VAL A 281 -2.37 4.71 21.08
CA VAL A 281 -1.13 3.99 21.40
C VAL A 281 -0.05 4.96 21.86
N LEU A 282 0.15 6.05 21.12
CA LEU A 282 1.11 7.09 21.47
C LEU A 282 0.79 7.70 22.84
N ARG A 283 -0.47 8.09 23.08
CA ARG A 283 -0.89 8.69 24.35
C ARG A 283 -0.65 7.76 25.53
N HIS A 284 -0.98 6.48 25.37
CA HIS A 284 -0.71 5.49 26.41
C HIS A 284 0.78 5.39 26.74
N SER A 285 1.66 5.41 25.73
CA SER A 285 3.11 5.43 25.91
C SER A 285 3.60 6.68 26.66
N LEU A 286 3.09 7.86 26.29
CA LEU A 286 3.44 9.13 26.94
C LEU A 286 2.94 9.19 28.39
N GLU A 287 1.70 8.74 28.64
CA GLU A 287 1.10 8.67 29.98
C GLU A 287 1.89 7.73 30.90
N LYS A 288 2.28 6.54 30.41
CA LYS A 288 3.12 5.59 31.14
C LYS A 288 4.49 6.19 31.53
N ALA A 289 5.03 7.06 30.69
CA ALA A 289 6.27 7.79 30.97
C ALA A 289 6.07 9.03 31.87
N GLY A 290 4.84 9.32 32.32
CA GLY A 290 4.53 10.48 33.16
C GLY A 290 4.57 11.81 32.41
N ILE A 291 4.50 11.80 31.07
CA ILE A 291 4.55 13.00 30.24
C ILE A 291 3.17 13.63 30.17
N ARG A 292 3.06 14.90 30.56
CA ARG A 292 1.83 15.69 30.37
C ARG A 292 1.62 15.93 28.87
N THR A 293 0.46 15.55 28.35
CA THR A 293 0.16 15.67 26.91
C THR A 293 -1.03 16.58 26.60
N ALA A 294 -0.94 17.34 25.51
CA ALA A 294 -2.07 17.96 24.82
C ALA A 294 -2.16 17.41 23.39
N SER A 295 -3.36 17.27 22.83
CA SER A 295 -3.56 16.79 21.46
C SER A 295 -4.26 17.86 20.62
N ILE A 296 -3.67 18.17 19.48
CA ILE A 296 -4.13 19.20 18.52
C ILE A 296 -4.47 18.47 17.24
N ILE A 297 -5.75 18.43 16.89
CA ILE A 297 -6.25 17.65 15.76
C ILE A 297 -6.62 18.58 14.61
N VAL A 298 -6.04 18.31 13.44
CA VAL A 298 -6.32 19.03 12.18
C VAL A 298 -7.10 18.15 11.21
N GLU A 299 -7.72 18.78 10.23
CA GLU A 299 -8.37 18.04 9.13
C GLU A 299 -7.31 17.32 8.27
N PRO A 300 -7.62 16.13 7.73
CA PRO A 300 -6.69 15.41 6.87
C PRO A 300 -6.57 16.09 5.50
N GLY A 301 -5.38 16.01 4.91
CA GLY A 301 -5.11 16.44 3.53
C GLY A 301 -4.33 17.74 3.39
N GLU A 302 -3.88 18.01 2.16
CA GLU A 302 -2.94 19.10 1.83
C GLU A 302 -3.49 20.51 2.16
N ALA A 303 -4.81 20.69 2.17
CA ALA A 303 -5.46 21.97 2.50
C ALA A 303 -5.16 22.45 3.94
N SER A 304 -4.79 21.54 4.85
CA SER A 304 -4.39 21.88 6.21
C SER A 304 -3.05 22.60 6.28
N LYS A 305 -2.25 22.59 5.21
CA LYS A 305 -1.03 23.40 5.10
C LYS A 305 -1.37 24.83 4.70
N SER A 306 -2.01 25.57 5.59
CA SER A 306 -2.46 26.94 5.33
C SER A 306 -2.24 27.85 6.53
N PHE A 307 -2.20 29.17 6.31
CA PHE A 307 -2.05 30.16 7.38
C PHE A 307 -3.11 30.05 8.48
N PRO A 308 -4.42 29.90 8.18
CA PRO A 308 -5.44 29.77 9.23
C PRO A 308 -5.20 28.56 10.13
N VAL A 309 -4.83 27.42 9.55
CA VAL A 309 -4.57 26.20 10.33
C VAL A 309 -3.27 26.33 11.12
N PHE A 310 -2.22 26.90 10.53
CA PHE A 310 -0.96 27.19 11.22
C PHE A 310 -1.15 28.12 12.41
N GLN A 311 -1.92 29.20 12.25
CA GLN A 311 -2.25 30.12 13.34
C GLN A 311 -2.94 29.38 14.48
N ARG A 312 -4.00 28.62 14.18
CA ARG A 312 -4.74 27.83 15.17
C ARG A 312 -3.83 26.84 15.91
N VAL A 313 -2.97 26.11 15.19
CA VAL A 313 -2.02 25.17 15.81
C VAL A 313 -1.07 25.90 16.76
N CYS A 314 -0.56 27.08 16.39
CA CYS A 314 0.29 27.88 17.27
C CYS A 314 -0.45 28.34 18.54
N GLU A 315 -1.70 28.80 18.39
CA GLU A 315 -2.56 29.23 19.51
C GLU A 315 -2.84 28.07 20.47
N GLU A 316 -3.24 26.90 19.96
CA GLU A 316 -3.53 25.72 20.79
C GLU A 316 -2.27 25.19 21.51
N ILE A 317 -1.07 25.27 20.90
CA ILE A 317 0.19 24.95 21.59
C ILE A 317 0.43 25.89 22.78
N LEU A 318 0.17 27.19 22.59
CA LEU A 318 0.35 28.20 23.65
C LEU A 318 -0.68 28.04 24.77
N GLU A 319 -1.94 27.79 24.43
CA GLU A 319 -3.04 27.52 25.37
C GLU A 319 -2.80 26.27 26.22
N ALA A 320 -2.21 25.23 25.62
CA ALA A 320 -1.78 24.01 26.30
C ALA A 320 -0.63 24.23 27.31
N ARG A 321 -0.13 25.47 27.44
CA ARG A 321 0.99 25.86 28.31
C ARG A 321 2.22 25.00 28.05
N ILE A 322 2.52 24.79 26.77
CA ILE A 322 3.78 24.19 26.32
C ILE A 322 4.86 25.26 26.42
N GLU A 323 5.92 24.96 27.17
CA GLU A 323 7.06 25.83 27.40
C GLU A 323 8.17 25.60 26.36
N ARG A 324 9.23 26.42 26.39
CA ARG A 324 10.32 26.33 25.41
C ARG A 324 11.09 25.00 25.50
N GLY A 325 11.19 24.43 26.70
CA GLY A 325 11.83 23.14 26.94
C GLY A 325 10.95 21.93 26.62
N ASP A 326 9.66 22.16 26.37
CA ASP A 326 8.70 21.12 26.06
C ASP A 326 8.75 20.70 24.59
N VAL A 327 8.06 19.61 24.26
CA VAL A 327 8.08 18.97 22.94
C VAL A 327 6.82 19.33 22.15
N VAL A 328 7.01 19.71 20.88
CA VAL A 328 5.99 19.65 19.84
C VAL A 328 6.26 18.39 19.01
N LEU A 329 5.32 17.44 19.02
CA LEU A 329 5.44 16.16 18.35
C LEU A 329 4.46 16.11 17.16
N ALA A 330 4.99 15.85 15.97
CA ALA A 330 4.18 15.58 14.77
C ALA A 330 3.89 14.07 14.67
N LEU A 331 2.61 13.68 14.77
CA LEU A 331 2.16 12.31 14.51
C LEU A 331 1.35 12.30 13.21
N GLY A 332 1.94 11.83 12.10
CA GLY A 332 1.25 11.81 10.81
C GLY A 332 2.16 11.71 9.59
N GLY A 333 1.61 11.98 8.41
CA GLY A 333 2.37 12.09 7.16
C GLY A 333 3.10 13.43 7.02
N GLY A 334 3.64 13.70 5.82
CA GLY A 334 4.40 14.91 5.53
C GLY A 334 3.64 16.22 5.75
N VAL A 335 2.32 16.22 5.55
CA VAL A 335 1.44 17.37 5.83
C VAL A 335 1.51 17.80 7.28
N VAL A 336 1.31 16.86 8.20
CA VAL A 336 1.36 17.10 9.64
C VAL A 336 2.79 17.45 10.05
N GLY A 337 3.79 16.74 9.50
CA GLY A 337 5.21 17.00 9.76
C GLY A 337 5.62 18.44 9.44
N ASP A 338 5.27 18.93 8.25
CA ASP A 338 5.60 20.29 7.82
C ASP A 338 4.90 21.36 8.65
N LEU A 339 3.59 21.18 8.89
CA LEU A 339 2.77 22.12 9.65
C LEU A 339 3.23 22.21 11.11
N ALA A 340 3.38 21.08 11.78
CA ALA A 340 3.80 21.02 13.18
C ALA A 340 5.26 21.44 13.35
N GLY A 341 6.13 21.10 12.41
CA GLY A 341 7.53 21.54 12.40
C GLY A 341 7.64 23.06 12.25
N PHE A 342 6.82 23.67 11.38
CA PHE A 342 6.82 25.12 11.23
C PHE A 342 6.22 25.82 12.45
N ALA A 343 5.19 25.24 13.07
CA ALA A 343 4.65 25.72 14.34
C ALA A 343 5.70 25.64 15.46
N ALA A 344 6.44 24.53 15.55
CA ALA A 344 7.53 24.37 16.51
C ALA A 344 8.67 25.37 16.31
N ALA A 345 9.01 25.69 15.05
CA ALA A 345 10.00 26.71 14.72
C ALA A 345 9.56 28.13 15.16
N SER A 346 8.25 28.40 15.12
CA SER A 346 7.68 29.74 15.30
C SER A 346 7.29 30.03 16.76
N VAL A 347 6.61 29.08 17.40
CA VAL A 347 6.16 29.21 18.79
C VAL A 347 7.37 29.40 19.69
N ARG A 348 7.32 30.44 20.53
CA ARG A 348 8.41 30.84 21.44
C ARG A 348 9.78 31.00 20.75
N ARG A 349 9.79 31.28 19.43
CA ARG A 349 10.99 31.37 18.59
C ARG A 349 11.82 30.08 18.56
N GLY A 350 11.15 28.94 18.66
CA GLY A 350 11.75 27.61 18.61
C GLY A 350 11.50 26.81 19.89
N SER A 351 10.60 25.84 19.78
CA SER A 351 10.37 24.76 20.75
C SER A 351 10.98 23.45 20.25
N ARG A 352 11.28 22.51 21.16
CA ARG A 352 11.82 21.20 20.76
C ARG A 352 10.82 20.47 19.86
N PHE A 353 11.29 19.93 18.73
CA PHE A 353 10.46 19.28 17.73
C PHE A 353 10.79 17.79 17.61
N VAL A 354 9.78 16.92 17.55
CA VAL A 354 9.92 15.48 17.32
C VAL A 354 9.00 15.05 16.19
N GLN A 355 9.47 14.17 15.31
CA GLN A 355 8.63 13.57 14.28
C GLN A 355 8.34 12.10 14.54
N VAL A 356 7.09 11.72 14.32
CA VAL A 356 6.62 10.33 14.31
C VAL A 356 5.89 10.09 12.99
N PRO A 357 6.64 9.92 11.88
CA PRO A 357 6.07 9.79 10.55
C PRO A 357 5.28 8.49 10.37
N THR A 358 4.04 8.59 9.87
CA THR A 358 3.11 7.44 9.71
C THR A 358 2.82 7.07 8.25
N THR A 359 3.49 7.70 7.29
CA THR A 359 3.44 7.32 5.87
C THR A 359 4.83 6.91 5.41
N LEU A 360 4.94 6.01 4.42
CA LEU A 360 6.25 5.58 3.93
C LEU A 360 7.03 6.76 3.36
N LEU A 361 6.37 7.63 2.60
CA LEU A 361 6.95 8.87 2.10
C LEU A 361 7.55 9.73 3.21
N ALA A 362 6.81 9.91 4.32
CA ALA A 362 7.31 10.71 5.43
C ALA A 362 8.49 10.04 6.14
N GLN A 363 8.46 8.71 6.28
CA GLN A 363 9.53 7.94 6.92
C GLN A 363 10.84 7.99 6.13
N VAL A 364 10.80 8.05 4.80
CA VAL A 364 12.00 7.99 3.94
C VAL A 364 12.44 9.34 3.39
N ASP A 365 11.57 10.34 3.40
CA ASP A 365 11.86 11.64 2.81
C ASP A 365 11.50 12.79 3.77
N SER A 366 10.22 13.16 3.93
CA SER A 366 9.87 14.46 4.55
C SER A 366 10.30 14.62 6.01
N SER A 367 10.51 13.54 6.76
CA SER A 367 10.99 13.61 8.15
C SER A 367 12.49 13.87 8.30
N VAL A 368 13.23 13.83 7.20
CA VAL A 368 14.68 14.04 7.19
C VAL A 368 15.03 15.36 6.51
N GLY A 369 15.86 16.19 7.16
CA GLY A 369 16.44 17.38 6.56
C GLY A 369 15.70 18.70 6.81
N GLY A 370 14.80 18.74 7.79
CA GLY A 370 14.36 19.96 8.47
C GLY A 370 13.58 20.98 7.65
N LYS A 371 13.13 20.66 6.43
CA LYS A 371 12.22 21.56 5.70
C LYS A 371 10.84 21.47 6.33
N THR A 372 10.30 22.59 6.76
CA THR A 372 8.96 22.71 7.34
C THR A 372 8.24 23.87 6.69
N GLY A 373 6.90 23.84 6.61
CA GLY A 373 6.18 24.96 6.03
C GLY A 373 4.72 24.71 5.68
N ILE A 374 4.14 25.72 5.05
CA ILE A 374 2.75 25.76 4.62
C ILE A 374 2.64 26.26 3.17
N ASN A 375 1.46 26.05 2.59
CA ASN A 375 1.12 26.50 1.26
C ASN A 375 0.49 27.89 1.30
N THR A 376 0.60 28.60 0.18
CA THR A 376 -0.08 29.87 -0.06
C THR A 376 -0.87 29.78 -1.37
N PRO A 377 -1.78 30.73 -1.66
CA PRO A 377 -2.48 30.78 -2.95
C PRO A 377 -1.52 30.83 -4.16
N GLN A 378 -0.29 31.32 -3.96
CA GLN A 378 0.74 31.41 -5.00
C GLN A 378 1.49 30.07 -5.22
N GLY A 379 1.42 29.12 -4.29
CA GLY A 379 2.05 27.82 -4.46
C GLY A 379 2.37 27.07 -3.17
N LYS A 380 2.83 25.83 -3.34
CA LYS A 380 3.16 24.93 -2.24
C LYS A 380 4.51 25.27 -1.59
N ASN A 381 4.59 25.11 -0.26
CA ASN A 381 5.82 25.24 0.53
C ASN A 381 6.60 26.53 0.24
N LEU A 382 5.91 27.66 0.09
CA LEU A 382 6.55 28.97 -0.15
C LEU A 382 6.83 29.73 1.13
N VAL A 383 6.18 29.35 2.24
CA VAL A 383 6.38 29.94 3.57
C VAL A 383 6.74 28.81 4.52
N GLY A 384 7.86 28.95 5.25
CA GLY A 384 8.35 27.89 6.11
C GLY A 384 9.67 28.23 6.77
N ALA A 385 10.29 27.22 7.40
CA ALA A 385 11.57 27.33 8.07
C ALA A 385 12.40 26.05 7.90
N PHE A 386 13.73 26.21 7.86
CA PHE A 386 14.65 25.10 8.10
C PHE A 386 14.76 24.89 9.61
N TYR A 387 14.08 23.85 10.12
CA TYR A 387 13.99 23.53 11.54
C TYR A 387 14.13 22.02 11.76
N GLN A 388 15.23 21.62 12.39
CA GLN A 388 15.55 20.20 12.59
C GLN A 388 14.75 19.61 13.76
N PRO A 389 14.27 18.36 13.65
CA PRO A 389 13.77 17.65 14.82
C PRO A 389 14.94 17.28 15.75
N SER A 390 14.62 17.00 17.01
CA SER A 390 15.54 16.40 17.98
C SER A 390 15.48 14.87 17.98
N LEU A 391 14.46 14.29 17.36
CA LEU A 391 14.28 12.85 17.20
C LEU A 391 13.24 12.55 16.11
N VAL A 392 13.46 11.47 15.37
CA VAL A 392 12.47 10.88 14.48
C VAL A 392 12.22 9.42 14.89
N LEU A 393 10.94 9.05 15.09
CA LEU A 393 10.52 7.68 15.37
C LEU A 393 9.73 7.12 14.18
N ALA A 394 10.42 6.39 13.29
CA ALA A 394 9.83 5.77 12.12
C ALA A 394 9.32 4.35 12.46
N ASP A 395 8.11 4.29 13.03
CA ASP A 395 7.47 3.02 13.34
C ASP A 395 6.91 2.34 12.08
N VAL A 396 7.46 1.19 11.71
CA VAL A 396 7.03 0.43 10.52
C VAL A 396 5.65 -0.20 10.69
N ASP A 397 5.13 -0.32 11.92
CA ASP A 397 3.79 -0.82 12.20
C ASP A 397 2.70 0.20 11.91
N ALA A 398 3.01 1.50 11.97
CA ALA A 398 2.08 2.56 11.57
C ALA A 398 1.66 2.44 10.10
N LEU A 399 2.52 1.85 9.26
CA LEU A 399 2.27 1.62 7.84
C LEU A 399 1.25 0.50 7.58
N ALA A 400 0.92 -0.34 8.57
CA ALA A 400 -0.06 -1.41 8.42
C ALA A 400 -1.49 -0.90 8.15
N THR A 401 -1.78 0.35 8.53
CA THR A 401 -3.05 1.02 8.30
C THR A 401 -3.03 1.99 7.11
N LEU A 402 -1.87 2.15 6.44
CA LEU A 402 -1.72 3.06 5.32
C LEU A 402 -2.40 2.49 4.06
N PRO A 403 -3.19 3.27 3.30
CA PRO A 403 -3.71 2.82 2.01
C PRO A 403 -2.59 2.37 1.07
N LEU A 404 -2.81 1.28 0.33
CA LEU A 404 -1.78 0.70 -0.54
C LEU A 404 -1.26 1.70 -1.59
N ARG A 405 -2.15 2.56 -2.11
CA ARG A 405 -1.77 3.65 -3.04
C ARG A 405 -0.74 4.60 -2.42
N GLU A 406 -0.94 5.02 -1.18
CA GLU A 406 -0.02 5.90 -0.45
C GLU A 406 1.29 5.20 -0.09
N PHE A 407 1.24 3.89 0.21
CA PHE A 407 2.45 3.10 0.39
C PHE A 407 3.28 3.04 -0.90
N ARG A 408 2.64 2.74 -2.04
CA ARG A 408 3.29 2.75 -3.36
C ARG A 408 3.88 4.12 -3.67
N ALA A 409 3.13 5.20 -3.42
CA ALA A 409 3.61 6.56 -3.60
C ALA A 409 4.90 6.82 -2.80
N GLY A 410 4.95 6.43 -1.53
CA GLY A 410 6.19 6.53 -0.73
C GLY A 410 7.32 5.63 -1.24
N TYR A 411 7.01 4.49 -1.85
CA TYR A 411 8.01 3.59 -2.42
C TYR A 411 8.71 4.18 -3.65
N ALA A 412 8.07 5.08 -4.39
CA ALA A 412 8.73 5.83 -5.47
C ALA A 412 9.95 6.61 -4.97
N GLU A 413 9.84 7.20 -3.77
CA GLU A 413 10.95 7.91 -3.12
C GLU A 413 12.06 6.96 -2.65
N VAL A 414 11.71 5.77 -2.18
CA VAL A 414 12.69 4.72 -1.86
C VAL A 414 13.50 4.35 -3.11
N VAL A 415 12.84 4.16 -4.24
CA VAL A 415 13.50 3.88 -5.52
C VAL A 415 14.40 5.03 -5.95
N LYS A 416 13.94 6.28 -5.79
CA LYS A 416 14.72 7.49 -6.13
C LYS A 416 16.12 7.47 -5.52
N TYR A 417 16.28 7.07 -4.26
CA TYR A 417 17.60 7.03 -3.62
C TYR A 417 18.57 6.08 -4.32
N GLY A 418 18.11 4.90 -4.74
CA GLY A 418 18.95 3.98 -5.51
C GLY A 418 19.33 4.52 -6.89
N LEU A 419 18.48 5.36 -7.49
CA LEU A 419 18.74 5.98 -8.79
C LEU A 419 19.72 7.18 -8.71
N ILE A 420 19.81 7.84 -7.54
CA ILE A 420 20.66 9.00 -7.35
C ILE A 420 22.14 8.59 -7.33
N ASP A 421 22.56 7.80 -6.34
CA ASP A 421 23.98 7.48 -6.12
C ASP A 421 24.24 6.06 -5.59
N ASP A 422 23.25 5.16 -5.61
CA ASP A 422 23.37 3.79 -5.08
C ASP A 422 22.73 2.70 -5.96
N ALA A 423 23.48 2.27 -6.98
CA ALA A 423 23.01 1.22 -7.90
C ALA A 423 22.77 -0.13 -7.20
N PHE A 424 23.51 -0.44 -6.14
CA PHE A 424 23.32 -1.68 -5.38
C PHE A 424 22.00 -1.65 -4.61
N PHE A 425 21.62 -0.50 -4.05
CA PHE A 425 20.32 -0.37 -3.41
C PHE A 425 19.18 -0.50 -4.43
N PHE A 426 19.31 0.06 -5.64
CA PHE A 426 18.32 -0.16 -6.70
C PHE A 426 18.19 -1.65 -7.05
N GLU A 427 19.29 -2.37 -7.24
CA GLU A 427 19.28 -3.81 -7.50
C GLU A 427 18.69 -4.61 -6.32
N TRP A 428 18.99 -4.21 -5.09
CA TRP A 428 18.38 -4.79 -3.91
C TRP A 428 16.86 -4.59 -3.90
N LEU A 429 16.36 -3.41 -4.29
CA LEU A 429 14.92 -3.16 -4.42
C LEU A 429 14.31 -4.01 -5.55
N GLU A 430 14.99 -4.19 -6.68
CA GLU A 430 14.53 -5.10 -7.75
C GLU A 430 14.32 -6.53 -7.21
N ASN A 431 15.16 -6.99 -6.30
CA ASN A 431 15.08 -8.33 -5.72
C ASN A 431 14.14 -8.43 -4.50
N ASN A 432 13.95 -7.35 -3.74
CA ASN A 432 13.29 -7.38 -2.43
C ASN A 432 12.01 -6.56 -2.34
N ALA A 433 11.52 -5.95 -3.42
CA ALA A 433 10.32 -5.13 -3.39
C ALA A 433 9.12 -5.82 -2.71
N SER A 434 8.88 -7.10 -3.00
CA SER A 434 7.75 -7.81 -2.37
C SER A 434 7.94 -7.96 -0.87
N ALA A 435 9.18 -8.15 -0.41
CA ALA A 435 9.51 -8.20 1.01
C ALA A 435 9.34 -6.83 1.67
N VAL A 436 9.74 -5.72 1.04
CA VAL A 436 9.53 -4.36 1.60
C VAL A 436 8.06 -4.08 1.89
N PHE A 437 7.15 -4.59 1.04
CA PHE A 437 5.72 -4.43 1.21
C PHE A 437 5.11 -5.40 2.24
N ALA A 438 5.69 -6.59 2.44
CA ALA A 438 5.10 -7.64 3.28
C ALA A 438 5.77 -7.83 4.65
N ASP A 439 7.08 -7.61 4.74
CA ASP A 439 7.93 -7.96 5.86
C ASP A 439 8.51 -6.71 6.56
N ARG A 440 8.53 -6.74 7.90
CA ARG A 440 9.01 -5.62 8.72
C ARG A 440 10.51 -5.40 8.55
N ALA A 441 11.33 -6.46 8.49
CA ALA A 441 12.79 -6.33 8.43
C ALA A 441 13.23 -5.74 7.09
N ALA A 442 12.69 -6.22 5.98
CA ALA A 442 12.94 -5.64 4.66
C ALA A 442 12.48 -4.17 4.59
N ARG A 443 11.36 -3.84 5.24
CA ARG A 443 10.87 -2.46 5.32
C ARG A 443 11.77 -1.55 6.15
N VAL A 444 12.22 -2.01 7.32
CA VAL A 444 13.22 -1.31 8.15
C VAL A 444 14.49 -1.06 7.35
N GLU A 445 14.99 -2.05 6.61
CA GLU A 445 16.19 -1.89 5.78
C GLU A 445 15.99 -0.84 4.68
N ALA A 446 14.89 -0.90 3.93
CA ALA A 446 14.58 0.06 2.87
C ALA A 446 14.48 1.51 3.40
N ILE A 447 13.80 1.69 4.54
CA ILE A 447 13.70 3.01 5.20
C ILE A 447 15.07 3.46 5.69
N SER A 448 15.85 2.58 6.29
CA SER A 448 17.16 2.91 6.85
C SER A 448 18.18 3.32 5.79
N VAL A 449 18.24 2.61 4.65
CA VAL A 449 19.09 3.00 3.52
C VAL A 449 18.64 4.34 2.93
N SER A 450 17.33 4.57 2.80
CA SER A 450 16.78 5.84 2.32
C SER A 450 17.17 7.01 3.25
N CYS A 451 16.98 6.85 4.56
CA CYS A 451 17.36 7.83 5.57
C CYS A 451 18.87 8.09 5.59
N ARG A 452 19.71 7.05 5.50
CA ARG A 452 21.18 7.19 5.40
C ARG A 452 21.58 7.99 4.16
N SER A 453 20.94 7.72 3.02
CA SER A 453 21.21 8.42 1.75
C SER A 453 20.85 9.90 1.88
N LYS A 454 19.65 10.21 2.38
CA LYS A 454 19.24 11.60 2.59
C LYS A 454 20.06 12.32 3.66
N ALA A 455 20.40 11.65 4.76
CA ALA A 455 21.24 12.22 5.82
C ALA A 455 22.61 12.62 5.31
N LYS A 456 23.26 11.78 4.48
CA LYS A 456 24.55 12.10 3.84
C LYS A 456 24.46 13.36 2.97
N ILE A 457 23.38 13.49 2.19
CA ILE A 457 23.17 14.66 1.32
C ILE A 457 22.88 15.91 2.15
N VAL A 458 22.00 15.82 3.16
CA VAL A 458 21.65 16.93 4.06
C VAL A 458 22.87 17.42 4.86
N ALA A 459 23.74 16.51 5.31
CA ALA A 459 24.96 16.88 6.02
C ALA A 459 25.96 17.66 5.14
N ARG A 460 25.97 17.40 3.83
CA ARG A 460 26.81 18.12 2.85
C ARG A 460 26.18 19.44 2.42
N ASP A 461 24.86 19.51 2.35
CA ASP A 461 24.11 20.67 1.87
C ASP A 461 22.75 20.79 2.59
N GLU A 462 22.75 21.43 3.77
CA GLU A 462 21.54 21.59 4.58
C GLU A 462 20.52 22.54 3.92
N THR A 463 20.96 23.58 3.20
CA THR A 463 20.08 24.66 2.72
C THR A 463 19.74 24.60 1.24
N GLU A 464 20.07 23.50 0.56
CA GLU A 464 19.74 23.26 -0.85
C GLU A 464 20.44 24.21 -1.86
N GLN A 465 21.72 24.49 -1.63
CA GLN A 465 22.52 25.34 -2.52
C GLN A 465 23.49 24.56 -3.43
N GLY A 466 23.55 23.23 -3.30
CA GLY A 466 24.46 22.35 -4.03
C GLY A 466 23.91 20.94 -4.19
N ASP A 467 24.58 19.96 -3.60
CA ASP A 467 24.32 18.51 -3.78
C ASP A 467 22.88 18.09 -3.45
N ARG A 468 22.18 18.81 -2.57
CA ARG A 468 20.79 18.49 -2.21
C ARG A 468 19.84 18.65 -3.39
N ALA A 469 20.25 19.35 -4.44
CA ALA A 469 19.53 19.38 -5.71
C ALA A 469 19.33 17.98 -6.30
N LEU A 470 20.23 17.01 -6.08
CA LEU A 470 20.09 15.64 -6.59
C LEU A 470 18.83 14.91 -6.09
N LEU A 471 18.34 15.27 -4.89
CA LEU A 471 17.08 14.74 -4.35
C LEU A 471 15.86 15.08 -5.21
N ASN A 472 16.02 16.01 -6.16
CA ASN A 472 14.99 16.41 -7.10
C ASN A 472 14.96 15.55 -8.39
N LEU A 473 15.65 14.40 -8.43
CA LEU A 473 15.49 13.44 -9.53
C LEU A 473 13.99 13.14 -9.76
N GLY A 474 13.56 13.27 -11.01
CA GLY A 474 12.16 13.12 -11.44
C GLY A 474 11.21 14.26 -11.07
N HIS A 475 11.57 15.13 -10.12
CA HIS A 475 10.64 16.13 -9.58
C HIS A 475 10.30 17.24 -10.58
N THR A 476 11.20 17.63 -11.49
CA THR A 476 10.88 18.65 -12.51
C THR A 476 9.72 18.19 -13.40
N PHE A 477 9.71 16.91 -13.79
CA PHE A 477 8.57 16.31 -14.51
C PHE A 477 7.37 16.12 -13.57
N GLY A 478 7.59 15.53 -12.38
CA GLY A 478 6.51 15.23 -11.43
C GLY A 478 5.71 16.45 -11.01
N HIS A 479 6.38 17.56 -10.64
CA HIS A 479 5.71 18.80 -10.26
C HIS A 479 4.92 19.43 -11.42
N ALA A 480 5.43 19.34 -12.65
CA ALA A 480 4.70 19.81 -13.83
C ALA A 480 3.39 19.02 -14.00
N LEU A 481 3.44 17.70 -13.84
CA LEU A 481 2.26 16.82 -13.89
C LEU A 481 1.27 17.15 -12.76
N GLU A 482 1.75 17.26 -11.51
CA GLU A 482 0.93 17.63 -10.35
C GLU A 482 0.22 18.98 -10.55
N ARG A 483 0.93 19.96 -11.11
CA ARG A 483 0.38 21.29 -11.39
C ARG A 483 -0.71 21.24 -12.45
N LEU A 484 -0.49 20.49 -13.53
CA LEU A 484 -1.44 20.37 -14.64
C LEU A 484 -2.70 19.60 -14.26
N VAL A 485 -2.61 18.66 -13.31
CA VAL A 485 -3.82 18.06 -12.71
C VAL A 485 -4.41 18.90 -11.57
N HIS A 486 -3.94 20.13 -11.37
CA HIS A 486 -4.37 21.05 -10.32
C HIS A 486 -4.29 20.47 -8.90
N TYR A 487 -3.28 19.61 -8.66
CA TYR A 487 -3.09 18.90 -7.40
C TYR A 487 -4.28 18.03 -6.96
N ASP A 488 -5.09 17.57 -7.93
CA ASP A 488 -6.17 16.62 -7.70
C ASP A 488 -5.62 15.25 -7.31
N SER A 489 -5.71 14.93 -6.02
CA SER A 489 -5.25 13.67 -5.45
C SER A 489 -6.02 12.44 -5.93
N GLU A 490 -7.22 12.59 -6.50
CA GLU A 490 -7.90 11.46 -7.14
C GLU A 490 -7.17 11.07 -8.43
N ARG A 491 -6.65 12.05 -9.18
CA ARG A 491 -5.96 11.84 -10.44
C ARG A 491 -4.48 11.48 -10.29
N LEU A 492 -3.77 12.14 -9.38
CA LEU A 492 -2.34 11.93 -9.19
C LEU A 492 -1.90 12.33 -7.78
N VAL A 493 -1.33 11.39 -7.03
CA VAL A 493 -0.61 11.72 -5.79
C VAL A 493 0.87 11.97 -6.06
N HIS A 494 1.56 12.68 -5.16
CA HIS A 494 2.94 13.11 -5.37
C HIS A 494 3.90 11.99 -5.81
N GLY A 495 3.89 10.85 -5.10
CA GLY A 495 4.76 9.72 -5.44
C GLY A 495 4.47 9.08 -6.81
N GLU A 496 3.23 9.16 -7.30
CA GLU A 496 2.88 8.74 -8.66
C GLU A 496 3.48 9.71 -9.70
N GLY A 497 3.39 11.02 -9.44
CA GLY A 497 4.03 12.04 -10.27
C GLY A 497 5.55 11.89 -10.29
N VAL A 498 6.16 11.62 -9.14
CA VAL A 498 7.60 11.31 -9.03
C VAL A 498 7.92 10.04 -9.80
N ALA A 499 7.15 8.95 -9.71
CA ALA A 499 7.40 7.73 -10.45
C ALA A 499 7.43 7.95 -11.98
N ILE A 500 6.43 8.64 -12.53
CA ILE A 500 6.42 9.03 -13.96
C ILE A 500 7.63 9.92 -14.27
N GLY A 501 7.95 10.86 -13.37
CA GLY A 501 9.08 11.77 -13.52
C GLY A 501 10.45 11.07 -13.49
N LEU A 502 10.65 10.05 -12.66
CA LEU A 502 11.87 9.24 -12.62
C LEU A 502 12.09 8.54 -13.97
N VAL A 503 11.04 7.91 -14.50
CA VAL A 503 11.10 7.23 -15.79
C VAL A 503 11.33 8.23 -16.93
N SER A 504 10.66 9.38 -16.90
CA SER A 504 10.84 10.46 -17.87
C SER A 504 12.26 11.01 -17.85
N ALA A 505 12.85 11.23 -16.67
CA ALA A 505 14.23 11.69 -16.53
C ALA A 505 15.24 10.70 -17.10
N PHE A 506 15.05 9.39 -16.87
CA PHE A 506 15.92 8.36 -17.45
C PHE A 506 15.74 8.22 -18.97
N ARG A 507 14.50 8.27 -19.48
CA ARG A 507 14.25 8.25 -20.93
C ARG A 507 14.81 9.47 -21.64
N PHE A 508 14.67 10.65 -21.03
CA PHE A 508 15.27 11.87 -21.56
C PHE A 508 16.80 11.81 -21.53
N SER A 509 17.38 11.28 -20.44
CA SER A 509 18.83 11.01 -20.35
C SER A 509 19.30 10.07 -21.47
N ALA A 510 18.54 9.01 -21.76
CA ALA A 510 18.84 8.10 -22.86
C ALA A 510 18.72 8.78 -24.24
N ARG A 511 17.73 9.64 -24.45
CA ARG A 511 17.57 10.43 -25.70
C ARG A 511 18.75 11.37 -25.94
N LEU A 512 19.33 11.90 -24.86
CA LEU A 512 20.54 12.72 -24.91
C LEU A 512 21.84 11.90 -25.01
N GLY A 513 21.75 10.56 -25.08
CA GLY A 513 22.92 9.68 -25.13
C GLY A 513 23.71 9.58 -23.81
N LEU A 514 23.12 9.99 -22.69
CA LEU A 514 23.78 10.03 -21.37
C LEU A 514 23.75 8.69 -20.64
N CYS A 515 22.73 7.86 -20.91
CA CYS A 515 22.59 6.51 -20.37
C CYS A 515 21.97 5.57 -21.41
N SER A 516 21.91 4.28 -21.09
CA SER A 516 21.28 3.30 -21.99
C SER A 516 19.75 3.40 -21.91
N LEU A 517 19.05 3.05 -23.00
CA LEU A 517 17.61 2.87 -22.97
C LEU A 517 17.20 1.71 -22.04
N GLN A 518 18.06 0.70 -21.91
CA GLN A 518 17.85 -0.44 -21.01
C GLN A 518 17.75 0.00 -19.54
N ASP A 519 18.52 1.00 -19.12
CA ASP A 519 18.42 1.56 -17.76
C ASP A 519 17.03 2.17 -17.55
N ALA A 520 16.56 2.99 -18.48
CA ALA A 520 15.23 3.60 -18.42
C ALA A 520 14.11 2.54 -18.38
N GLU A 521 14.25 1.46 -19.17
CA GLU A 521 13.32 0.34 -19.15
C GLU A 521 13.37 -0.46 -17.84
N ARG A 522 14.55 -0.65 -17.22
CA ARG A 522 14.67 -1.28 -15.90
C ARG A 522 13.93 -0.48 -14.84
N VAL A 523 14.15 0.84 -14.78
CA VAL A 523 13.45 1.73 -13.84
C VAL A 523 11.94 1.67 -14.05
N GLY A 524 11.48 1.80 -15.31
CA GLY A 524 10.07 1.69 -15.65
C GLY A 524 9.47 0.34 -15.25
N ARG A 525 10.10 -0.78 -15.64
CA ARG A 525 9.62 -2.13 -15.30
C ARG A 525 9.50 -2.34 -13.80
N HIS A 526 10.47 -1.86 -13.02
CA HIS A 526 10.44 -1.99 -11.56
C HIS A 526 9.27 -1.22 -10.94
N LEU A 527 9.09 0.05 -11.33
CA LEU A 527 7.99 0.89 -10.83
C LEU A 527 6.62 0.35 -11.26
N THR A 528 6.47 -0.08 -12.51
CA THR A 528 5.24 -0.74 -12.99
C THR A 528 4.94 -2.02 -12.20
N ARG A 529 5.96 -2.85 -11.92
CA ARG A 529 5.80 -4.11 -11.17
C ARG A 529 5.26 -3.88 -9.76
N VAL A 530 5.64 -2.80 -9.09
CA VAL A 530 5.13 -2.45 -7.76
C VAL A 530 3.79 -1.70 -7.80
N GLY A 531 3.22 -1.50 -9.00
CA GLY A 531 1.89 -0.89 -9.20
C GLY A 531 1.89 0.64 -9.26
N LEU A 532 3.03 1.27 -9.59
CA LEU A 532 3.12 2.70 -9.84
C LEU A 532 2.95 3.04 -11.33
N PRO A 533 2.36 4.20 -11.67
CA PRO A 533 2.31 4.69 -13.04
C PRO A 533 3.71 5.09 -13.51
N THR A 534 3.97 4.92 -14.80
CA THR A 534 5.29 5.17 -15.41
C THR A 534 5.21 5.93 -16.73
N ARG A 535 3.99 6.27 -17.16
CA ARG A 535 3.70 7.04 -18.36
C ARG A 535 2.72 8.15 -18.02
N ILE A 536 2.82 9.26 -18.75
CA ILE A 536 1.90 10.39 -18.61
C ILE A 536 0.45 9.96 -18.90
N ARG A 537 0.26 9.05 -19.86
CA ARG A 537 -1.06 8.49 -20.20
C ARG A 537 -1.68 7.60 -19.12
N ASP A 538 -0.89 7.14 -18.15
CA ASP A 538 -1.42 6.41 -16.99
C ASP A 538 -2.21 7.36 -16.06
N ILE A 539 -2.06 8.69 -16.21
CA ILE A 539 -2.83 9.70 -15.48
C ILE A 539 -4.25 9.79 -16.04
N SER A 540 -5.25 9.55 -15.18
CA SER A 540 -6.65 9.60 -15.58
C SER A 540 -7.03 10.96 -16.18
N GLY A 541 -7.63 10.92 -17.37
CA GLY A 541 -8.14 12.10 -18.07
C GLY A 541 -7.07 13.10 -18.52
N TRP A 542 -5.81 12.68 -18.72
CA TRP A 542 -4.77 13.54 -19.26
C TRP A 542 -5.15 14.14 -20.62
N ARG A 543 -4.99 15.46 -20.79
CA ARG A 543 -5.34 16.20 -22.02
C ARG A 543 -4.32 17.26 -22.44
N ASP A 544 -3.39 17.59 -21.55
CA ASP A 544 -2.40 18.63 -21.78
C ASP A 544 -1.31 18.17 -22.77
N ASP A 545 -0.78 19.13 -23.52
CA ASP A 545 0.25 18.90 -24.53
C ASP A 545 1.67 19.22 -24.01
N ALA A 546 2.66 19.07 -24.90
CA ALA A 546 4.05 19.33 -24.57
C ALA A 546 4.33 20.79 -24.19
N ASP A 547 3.59 21.75 -24.76
CA ASP A 547 3.80 23.18 -24.48
C ASP A 547 3.24 23.53 -23.10
N ALA A 548 2.07 23.01 -22.73
CA ALA A 548 1.53 23.14 -21.37
C ALA A 548 2.48 22.52 -20.31
N MET A 549 3.10 21.37 -20.60
CA MET A 549 4.11 20.77 -19.72
C MET A 549 5.35 21.63 -19.58
N LEU A 550 5.87 22.20 -20.67
CA LEU A 550 7.00 23.13 -20.63
C LEU A 550 6.69 24.36 -19.79
N ASP A 551 5.53 24.98 -20.02
CA ASP A 551 5.10 26.16 -19.26
C ASP A 551 4.99 25.86 -17.76
N ALA A 552 4.47 24.70 -17.40
CA ALA A 552 4.42 24.24 -16.01
C ALA A 552 5.83 24.05 -15.41
N MET A 553 6.78 23.50 -16.16
CA MET A 553 8.18 23.35 -15.73
C MET A 553 8.90 24.69 -15.54
N PHE A 554 8.63 25.68 -16.40
CA PHE A 554 9.20 27.03 -16.27
C PHE A 554 8.68 27.79 -15.04
N GLN A 555 7.57 27.35 -14.46
CA GLN A 555 7.00 27.95 -13.25
C GLN A 555 7.45 27.22 -11.98
N ASP A 556 8.30 26.18 -12.08
CA ASP A 556 8.93 25.51 -10.94
C ASP A 556 10.09 26.35 -10.36
N LYS A 557 10.42 26.13 -9.09
CA LYS A 557 11.45 26.84 -8.32
C LYS A 557 12.88 26.70 -8.89
N LYS A 558 13.07 25.85 -9.91
CA LYS A 558 14.38 25.46 -10.48
C LYS A 558 14.78 26.21 -11.76
N VAL A 559 14.09 27.29 -12.11
CA VAL A 559 14.50 28.17 -13.21
C VAL A 559 15.53 29.18 -12.70
N GLU A 560 16.77 29.03 -13.14
CA GLU A 560 17.84 29.99 -12.88
C GLU A 560 18.03 30.84 -14.14
N LYS A 561 17.68 32.14 -14.08
CA LYS A 561 17.83 33.11 -15.20
C LYS A 561 17.15 32.67 -16.52
N GLY A 562 16.01 31.99 -16.44
CA GLY A 562 15.26 31.54 -17.61
C GLY A 562 15.77 30.23 -18.24
N ALA A 563 16.76 29.58 -17.65
CA ALA A 563 17.24 28.26 -18.08
C ALA A 563 16.70 27.15 -17.18
N LEU A 564 16.22 26.06 -17.79
CA LEU A 564 15.74 24.88 -17.07
C LEU A 564 16.92 24.08 -16.53
N THR A 565 16.84 23.73 -15.24
CA THR A 565 17.75 22.81 -14.57
C THR A 565 17.03 21.50 -14.27
N PHE A 566 17.63 20.39 -14.68
CA PHE A 566 17.13 19.04 -14.45
C PHE A 566 18.11 18.24 -13.62
N ILE A 567 17.61 17.18 -12.98
CA ILE A 567 18.45 16.09 -12.50
C ILE A 567 18.29 14.94 -13.48
N LEU A 568 19.39 14.59 -14.14
CA LEU A 568 19.47 13.54 -15.16
C LEU A 568 20.42 12.44 -14.71
N ALA A 569 20.53 11.35 -15.47
CA ALA A 569 21.30 10.17 -15.09
C ALA A 569 22.35 9.79 -16.14
N ARG A 570 23.51 9.31 -15.68
CA ARG A 570 24.55 8.64 -16.48
C ARG A 570 24.51 7.11 -16.26
N GLY A 571 23.31 6.58 -16.06
CA GLY A 571 23.05 5.21 -15.61
C GLY A 571 22.45 5.17 -14.20
N ILE A 572 21.98 3.99 -13.80
CA ILE A 572 21.40 3.74 -12.48
C ILE A 572 22.45 4.02 -11.40
N GLY A 573 22.06 4.77 -10.35
CA GLY A 573 22.94 5.18 -9.27
C GLY A 573 23.98 6.24 -9.65
N ARG A 574 23.76 6.99 -10.75
CA ARG A 574 24.69 7.99 -11.27
C ARG A 574 23.98 9.25 -11.76
N SER A 575 23.17 9.86 -10.90
CA SER A 575 22.45 11.09 -11.19
C SER A 575 23.35 12.34 -11.07
N PHE A 576 23.02 13.38 -11.82
CA PHE A 576 23.76 14.64 -11.82
C PHE A 576 22.85 15.83 -12.17
N VAL A 577 23.29 17.03 -11.78
CA VAL A 577 22.61 18.29 -12.14
C VAL A 577 22.94 18.67 -13.59
N ALA A 578 21.94 18.74 -14.44
CA ALA A 578 22.04 19.17 -15.83
C ALA A 578 21.44 20.57 -16.00
N LYS A 579 22.29 21.55 -16.35
CA LYS A 579 21.88 22.94 -16.59
C LYS A 579 21.79 23.22 -18.08
N GLY A 580 20.94 24.18 -18.47
CA GLY A 580 20.87 24.68 -19.85
C GLY A 580 20.27 23.67 -20.83
N ILE A 581 19.20 22.98 -20.41
CA ILE A 581 18.50 22.04 -21.29
C ILE A 581 17.92 22.78 -22.50
N ASP A 582 18.20 22.26 -23.69
CA ASP A 582 17.64 22.74 -24.96
C ASP A 582 16.12 22.51 -24.97
N VAL A 583 15.38 23.62 -25.06
CA VAL A 583 13.91 23.63 -24.98
C VAL A 583 13.28 22.92 -26.17
N ASP A 584 13.88 22.98 -27.37
CA ASP A 584 13.33 22.34 -28.55
C ASP A 584 13.51 20.81 -28.48
N GLN A 585 14.66 20.36 -27.97
CA GLN A 585 14.89 18.93 -27.69
C GLN A 585 13.94 18.40 -26.61
N LEU A 586 13.73 19.18 -25.55
CA LEU A 586 12.78 18.83 -24.49
C LEU A 586 11.34 18.80 -25.01
N ARG A 587 10.93 19.80 -25.81
CA ARG A 587 9.61 19.84 -26.45
C ARG A 587 9.39 18.61 -27.32
N SER A 588 10.38 18.26 -28.16
CA SER A 588 10.32 17.06 -29.00
C SER A 588 10.21 15.79 -28.15
N PHE A 589 10.99 15.66 -27.08
CA PHE A 589 10.89 14.54 -26.15
C PHE A 589 9.50 14.44 -25.52
N LEU A 590 8.93 15.55 -25.03
CA LEU A 590 7.63 15.57 -24.38
C LEU A 590 6.50 15.16 -25.34
N LYS A 591 6.57 15.58 -26.62
CA LYS A 591 5.62 15.12 -27.65
C LYS A 591 5.64 13.60 -27.79
N ASP A 592 6.83 13.00 -27.86
CA ASP A 592 6.99 11.55 -27.97
C ASP A 592 6.52 10.84 -26.67
N GLU A 593 6.84 11.41 -25.51
CA GLU A 593 6.54 10.82 -24.20
C GLU A 593 5.03 10.87 -23.88
N ILE A 594 4.33 11.93 -24.28
CA ILE A 594 2.86 12.03 -24.17
C ILE A 594 2.16 11.04 -25.12
N ALA A 595 2.71 10.82 -26.31
CA ALA A 595 2.13 9.92 -27.31
C ALA A 595 2.33 8.43 -26.99
N ARG A 596 3.36 8.08 -26.20
CA ARG A 596 3.78 6.70 -25.91
C ARG A 596 2.68 5.85 -25.29
N GLU A 597 2.41 4.69 -25.91
CA GLU A 597 1.38 3.71 -25.51
C GLU A 597 1.73 2.77 -24.37
#